data_AF-A0A1M6DJ27-F1
#
_entry.id   AF-A0A1M6DJ27-F1
#
_cell.length_a   1.000
_cell.length_b   1.000
_cell.length_c   1.000
_cell.angle_alpha   90.00
_cell.angle_beta   90.00
_cell.angle_gamma   90.00
#
_symmetry.space_group_name_H-M   'P 1'
#
loop_
_entity.id
_entity.type
_entity.pdbx_description
1 polymer ?
#
loop_
_entity_poly.entity_id
_entity_poly.type
_entity_poly.pdbx_seq_one_letter_code
_entity_poly.pdbx_strand_id
1 'polypeptide(L)'
;MVKLLGYILRTTVTAMMLAVVLVALSSGEALAKDSTFYTSNGYRLEVPNKYKDDLLTTTIFDKYEGTLFSVSEKKSVEESRAAGMRYDGMGWLFSIGKINEKQLNEMLCYDMSGVEIFARDISGMYYVFRHPTDVRYHRSTIEEMKEDQAKWTELVQWGYKYVRDEFVKNNPGLVSVAFNNDEVMDSWRNAMANYKGYTEGSYEASPAWVQQLPEAQKAKQLFVVAGIGDTTAWVSMHERDWDGNWKEIMTTPGIIGKNGLGKNKEGDGRTPVGTFCFNAAFGIAPDPGCAIPYRQVDENIYWSGDVRPGMKYNEMVDIRSLPALDKDSSERIVDYNPQYLYCMNISYNAEGLPGAGSAIFLHSFGPQKPYTGGCVAIPLDKMEFVMKHVQPDCVVVINTLEKLGGSL
;
A
#
# COMPACT_ATOMS: atom_id res chain seq x y z
N MET A 1 61.59 22.08 -21.50
CA MET A 1 61.35 23.50 -21.16
C MET A 1 59.94 23.94 -21.59
N VAL A 2 58.91 23.15 -21.26
CA VAL A 2 57.47 23.51 -21.29
C VAL A 2 56.83 22.75 -20.12
N LYS A 3 57.30 23.05 -18.90
CA LYS A 3 56.78 22.52 -17.63
C LYS A 3 57.04 23.45 -16.43
N LEU A 4 57.28 24.75 -16.70
CA LEU A 4 57.69 25.72 -15.66
C LEU A 4 57.00 27.09 -15.77
N LEU A 5 55.78 27.13 -16.33
CA LEU A 5 54.95 28.35 -16.39
C LEU A 5 53.49 28.15 -15.96
N GLY A 6 53.14 26.98 -15.39
CA GLY A 6 51.87 26.75 -14.69
C GLY A 6 51.96 26.85 -13.17
N TYR A 7 53.15 27.18 -12.63
CA TYR A 7 53.48 27.12 -11.20
C TYR A 7 53.36 28.48 -10.47
N ILE A 8 52.79 29.50 -11.12
CA ILE A 8 52.60 30.85 -10.55
C ILE A 8 51.12 31.30 -10.67
N LEU A 9 50.17 30.38 -10.69
CA LEU A 9 48.73 30.73 -10.66
C LEU A 9 47.85 29.80 -9.79
N ARG A 10 48.43 29.19 -8.74
CA ARG A 10 47.65 28.42 -7.73
C ARG A 10 48.11 28.62 -6.28
N THR A 11 48.74 29.76 -5.99
CA THR A 11 49.26 30.11 -4.65
C THR A 11 48.53 31.30 -3.98
N THR A 12 47.27 31.56 -4.35
CA THR A 12 46.46 32.66 -3.79
C THR A 12 45.08 32.26 -3.26
N VAL A 13 44.80 30.98 -3.00
CA VAL A 13 43.54 30.55 -2.35
C VAL A 13 43.77 29.64 -1.12
N THR A 14 45.01 29.53 -0.62
CA THR A 14 45.36 28.67 0.53
C THR A 14 45.60 29.46 1.83
N ALA A 15 45.04 30.67 1.98
CA ALA A 15 45.28 31.52 3.15
C ALA A 15 44.01 32.12 3.77
N MET A 16 42.84 31.49 3.57
CA MET A 16 41.57 31.98 4.13
C MET A 16 40.69 30.85 4.66
N MET A 17 41.26 29.96 5.48
CA MET A 17 40.45 29.01 6.28
C MET A 17 41.21 28.45 7.50
N LEU A 18 42.09 29.24 8.10
CA LEU A 18 42.82 28.86 9.32
C LEU A 18 43.03 30.05 10.25
N ALA A 19 41.93 30.62 10.75
CA ALA A 19 41.93 31.52 11.91
C ALA A 19 40.50 31.68 12.42
N VAL A 20 40.01 30.74 13.23
CA VAL A 20 39.27 30.97 14.49
C VAL A 20 39.20 29.61 15.20
N VAL A 21 40.21 29.30 16.01
CA VAL A 21 40.10 28.34 17.11
C VAL A 21 40.73 28.99 18.33
N LEU A 22 40.01 28.93 19.46
CA LEU A 22 40.32 29.33 20.84
C LEU A 22 40.25 30.83 21.20
N VAL A 23 39.12 31.25 21.76
CA VAL A 23 38.88 31.70 23.17
C VAL A 23 37.34 31.84 23.26
N ALA A 24 36.58 31.01 23.98
CA ALA A 24 36.41 31.13 25.42
C ALA A 24 35.88 29.81 26.02
N LEU A 25 36.67 29.25 26.94
CA LEU A 25 36.14 28.54 28.10
C LEU A 25 35.96 29.59 29.21
N SER A 26 34.91 29.40 30.01
CA SER A 26 34.50 30.16 31.21
C SER A 26 33.74 31.48 31.02
N SER A 27 32.45 31.36 30.71
CA SER A 27 31.42 32.03 31.51
C SER A 27 30.30 31.03 31.73
N GLY A 28 30.30 30.42 32.91
CA GLY A 28 29.21 29.60 33.39
C GLY A 28 27.98 30.49 33.59
N GLU A 29 27.18 30.61 32.55
CA GLU A 29 25.74 30.56 32.72
C GLU A 29 25.34 29.20 32.17
N ALA A 30 24.97 28.30 33.08
CA ALA A 30 24.15 27.18 32.70
C ALA A 30 22.87 27.80 32.11
N LEU A 31 22.85 28.00 30.79
CA LEU A 31 21.63 28.18 30.03
C LEU A 31 20.78 27.00 30.46
N ALA A 32 19.78 27.27 31.29
CA ALA A 32 18.77 26.29 31.64
C ALA A 32 18.29 25.77 30.29
N LYS A 33 18.62 24.51 29.97
CA LYS A 33 18.22 23.94 28.68
C LYS A 33 16.72 24.09 28.64
N ASP A 34 16.18 24.95 27.76
CA ASP A 34 14.75 25.28 27.64
C ASP A 34 13.87 24.05 27.31
N SER A 35 14.53 22.91 27.13
CA SER A 35 13.94 21.61 26.85
C SER A 35 14.58 20.51 27.70
N THR A 36 13.75 19.52 28.03
CA THR A 36 14.16 18.24 28.59
C THR A 36 14.36 17.25 27.44
N PHE A 37 15.40 16.42 27.52
CA PHE A 37 15.68 15.40 26.52
C PHE A 37 15.42 14.00 27.08
N TYR A 38 14.68 13.20 26.32
CA TYR A 38 14.45 11.78 26.59
C TYR A 38 15.27 10.94 25.61
N THR A 39 15.83 9.81 26.05
CA THR A 39 16.70 8.97 25.22
C THR A 39 16.18 7.55 25.12
N SER A 40 16.20 6.98 23.92
CA SER A 40 15.79 5.59 23.66
C SER A 40 16.56 5.03 22.47
N ASN A 41 17.20 3.86 22.64
CA ASN A 41 18.00 3.18 21.60
C ASN A 41 19.00 4.08 20.84
N GLY A 42 19.63 5.02 21.55
CA GLY A 42 20.60 5.96 20.99
C GLY A 42 19.98 7.21 20.33
N TYR A 43 18.66 7.32 20.26
CA TYR A 43 17.94 8.50 19.76
C TYR A 43 17.54 9.42 20.92
N ARG A 44 17.37 10.71 20.60
CA ARG A 44 16.97 11.76 21.53
C ARG A 44 15.67 12.42 21.07
N LEU A 45 14.68 12.47 21.96
CA LEU A 45 13.48 13.29 21.81
C LEU A 45 13.61 14.54 22.67
N GLU A 46 13.38 15.71 22.08
CA GLU A 46 13.35 17.00 22.78
C GLU A 46 11.92 17.38 23.15
N VAL A 47 11.70 17.73 24.42
CA VAL A 47 10.41 18.22 24.93
C VAL A 47 10.64 19.57 25.61
N PRO A 48 10.00 20.67 25.15
CA PRO A 48 10.08 21.96 25.80
C PRO A 48 9.68 21.85 27.28
N ASN A 49 10.42 22.50 28.18
CA ASN A 49 10.19 22.39 29.63
C ASN A 49 8.77 22.82 30.03
N LYS A 50 8.16 23.74 29.29
CA LYS A 50 6.77 24.19 29.50
C LYS A 50 5.69 23.10 29.31
N TYR A 51 6.04 21.96 28.72
CA TYR A 51 5.14 20.81 28.54
C TYR A 51 5.54 19.61 29.39
N LYS A 52 6.73 19.65 30.01
CA LYS A 52 7.31 18.49 30.68
C LYS A 52 6.39 17.88 31.73
N ASP A 53 5.77 18.72 32.56
CA ASP A 53 4.93 18.26 33.66
C ASP A 53 3.52 17.85 33.21
N ASP A 54 3.12 18.26 32.00
CA ASP A 54 1.84 17.91 31.37
C ASP A 54 1.89 16.58 30.60
N LEU A 55 3.09 16.03 30.37
CA LEU A 55 3.30 14.90 29.47
C LEU A 55 3.81 13.66 30.21
N LEU A 56 3.28 12.51 29.81
CA LEU A 56 3.87 11.20 30.06
C LEU A 56 4.68 10.82 28.83
N THR A 57 6.01 10.87 28.93
CA THR A 57 6.92 10.37 27.91
C THR A 57 7.48 9.03 28.36
N THR A 58 7.09 7.94 27.70
CA THR A 58 7.57 6.60 28.01
C THR A 58 8.51 6.11 26.90
N THR A 59 9.56 5.38 27.30
CA THR A 59 10.56 4.85 26.36
C THR A 59 10.24 3.44 25.89
N ILE A 60 9.46 2.65 26.64
CA ILE A 60 9.03 1.31 26.24
C ILE A 60 7.70 0.96 26.90
N PHE A 61 6.72 0.64 26.06
CA PHE A 61 5.65 -0.36 26.14
C PHE A 61 4.47 0.20 25.34
N ASP A 62 4.55 0.07 24.03
CA ASP A 62 3.46 0.42 23.13
C ASP A 62 3.23 -0.74 22.15
N LYS A 63 2.02 -0.77 21.60
CA LYS A 63 1.40 -1.79 20.76
C LYS A 63 2.19 -2.15 19.49
N TYR A 64 3.19 -1.35 19.11
CA TYR A 64 3.90 -1.45 17.84
C TYR A 64 5.40 -1.73 18.03
N GLU A 65 5.88 -2.77 17.35
CA GLU A 65 7.30 -3.13 17.28
C GLU A 65 8.15 -1.97 16.72
N GLY A 66 9.32 -1.72 17.31
CA GLY A 66 10.22 -0.65 16.86
C GLY A 66 9.89 0.76 17.38
N THR A 67 8.94 0.90 18.31
CA THR A 67 8.65 2.19 18.97
C THR A 67 9.86 2.67 19.78
N LEU A 68 10.25 3.93 19.56
CA LEU A 68 11.33 4.62 20.28
C LEU A 68 10.77 5.47 21.43
N PHE A 69 9.68 6.19 21.17
CA PHE A 69 9.03 7.09 22.12
C PHE A 69 7.52 7.03 21.92
N SER A 70 6.76 7.06 23.02
CA SER A 70 5.31 7.28 23.03
C SER A 70 5.02 8.41 24.02
N VAL A 71 4.20 9.38 23.58
CA VAL A 71 3.93 10.61 24.33
C VAL A 71 2.42 10.79 24.47
N SER A 72 1.98 10.96 25.72
CA SER A 72 0.58 11.21 26.07
C SER A 72 0.45 12.40 27.00
N GLU A 73 -0.68 13.10 26.94
CA GLU A 73 -1.09 14.08 27.94
C GLU A 73 -1.45 13.37 29.25
N LYS A 74 -0.80 13.78 30.33
CA LYS A 74 -0.86 13.13 31.63
C LYS A 74 -2.26 13.17 32.23
N LYS A 75 -2.94 14.32 32.15
CA LYS A 75 -4.23 14.54 32.82
C LYS A 75 -5.34 13.65 32.24
N SER A 76 -5.46 13.53 30.92
CA SER A 76 -6.43 12.64 30.26
C SER A 76 -6.15 11.17 30.59
N VAL A 77 -4.89 10.75 30.67
CA VAL A 77 -4.53 9.40 31.10
C VAL A 77 -4.96 9.13 32.55
N GLU A 78 -4.71 10.08 33.45
CA GLU A 78 -5.01 9.93 34.88
C GLU A 78 -6.51 9.96 35.15
N GLU A 79 -7.25 10.90 34.56
CA GLU A 79 -8.69 11.01 34.73
C GLU A 79 -9.44 9.83 34.09
N SER A 80 -9.01 9.36 32.92
CA SER A 80 -9.66 8.20 32.29
C SER A 80 -9.47 6.94 33.13
N ARG A 81 -8.29 6.78 33.76
CA ARG A 81 -8.03 5.68 34.70
C ARG A 81 -8.90 5.80 35.94
N ALA A 82 -9.03 7.00 36.51
CA ALA A 82 -9.88 7.24 37.67
C ALA A 82 -11.36 6.95 37.37
N ALA A 83 -11.82 7.25 36.16
CA ALA A 83 -13.16 6.93 35.66
C ALA A 83 -13.36 5.45 35.29
N GLY A 84 -12.32 4.60 35.42
CA GLY A 84 -12.39 3.18 35.06
C GLY A 84 -12.58 2.91 33.56
N MET A 85 -12.27 3.91 32.71
CA MET A 85 -12.40 3.78 31.27
C MET A 85 -11.35 2.80 30.74
N ARG A 86 -11.80 1.79 29.99
CA ARG A 86 -10.94 0.76 29.38
C ARG A 86 -10.32 1.16 28.03
N TYR A 87 -10.27 2.44 27.73
CA TYR A 87 -9.87 2.90 26.41
C TYR A 87 -8.35 3.07 26.33
N ASP A 88 -7.70 2.08 25.71
CA ASP A 88 -6.26 2.06 25.45
C ASP A 88 -5.87 3.22 24.52
N GLY A 89 -5.18 4.21 25.08
CA GLY A 89 -4.68 5.38 24.35
C GLY A 89 -5.34 6.72 24.72
N MET A 90 -6.13 6.82 25.80
CA MET A 90 -6.55 8.14 26.30
C MET A 90 -5.33 9.03 26.56
N GLY A 91 -5.44 10.29 26.15
CA GLY A 91 -4.35 11.27 26.19
C GLY A 91 -3.22 11.05 25.18
N TRP A 92 -3.21 9.97 24.38
CA TRP A 92 -2.13 9.72 23.42
C TRP A 92 -2.03 10.83 22.39
N LEU A 93 -0.83 11.40 22.24
CA LEU A 93 -0.55 12.49 21.31
C LEU A 93 0.19 11.98 20.08
N PHE A 94 1.27 11.21 20.27
CA PHE A 94 2.02 10.61 19.18
C PHE A 94 2.99 9.51 19.66
N SER A 95 3.48 8.73 18.71
CA SER A 95 4.62 7.81 18.89
C SER A 95 5.61 7.94 17.75
N ILE A 96 6.91 7.89 18.06
CA ILE A 96 7.98 7.80 17.06
C ILE A 96 8.51 6.37 17.06
N GLY A 97 8.65 5.78 15.88
CA GLY A 97 9.24 4.46 15.70
C GLY A 97 10.33 4.44 14.64
N LYS A 98 11.09 3.35 14.66
CA LYS A 98 12.10 3.00 13.65
C LYS A 98 11.70 1.68 12.99
N ILE A 99 11.67 1.66 11.67
CA ILE A 99 11.27 0.50 10.87
C ILE A 99 12.30 0.23 9.76
N ASN A 100 12.43 -1.02 9.33
CA ASN A 100 13.24 -1.37 8.16
C ASN A 100 12.41 -1.29 6.87
N GLU A 101 13.06 -1.46 5.72
CA GLU A 101 12.42 -1.41 4.40
C GLU A 101 11.31 -2.44 4.22
N LYS A 102 11.45 -3.65 4.77
CA LYS A 102 10.40 -4.67 4.73
C LYS A 102 9.15 -4.20 5.49
N GLN A 103 9.32 -3.67 6.69
CA GLN A 103 8.24 -3.10 7.50
C GLN A 103 7.62 -1.86 6.84
N LEU A 104 8.43 -1.04 6.16
CA LEU A 104 7.91 0.08 5.36
C LEU A 104 7.03 -0.43 4.23
N ASN A 105 7.51 -1.41 3.46
CA ASN A 105 6.75 -2.00 2.36
C ASN A 105 5.46 -2.65 2.87
N GLU A 106 5.52 -3.39 3.99
CA GLU A 106 4.33 -3.92 4.67
C GLU A 106 3.38 -2.78 5.07
N MET A 107 3.87 -1.71 5.69
CA MET A 107 3.03 -0.57 6.10
C MET A 107 2.41 0.17 4.93
N LEU A 108 3.13 0.35 3.82
CA LEU A 108 2.62 0.94 2.58
C LEU A 108 1.55 0.07 1.90
N CYS A 109 1.50 -1.23 2.21
CA CYS A 109 0.44 -2.13 1.77
C CYS A 109 -0.84 -2.02 2.62
N TYR A 110 -0.86 -1.21 3.68
CA TYR A 110 -1.99 -1.05 4.59
C TYR A 110 -2.38 0.42 4.76
N ASP A 111 -3.51 0.66 5.43
CA ASP A 111 -3.93 2.01 5.82
C ASP A 111 -2.87 2.63 6.74
N MET A 112 -2.39 3.81 6.36
CA MET A 112 -1.43 4.58 7.14
C MET A 112 -2.09 5.80 7.79
N SER A 113 -3.42 5.82 7.90
CA SER A 113 -4.14 6.84 8.67
C SER A 113 -3.52 6.98 10.06
N GLY A 114 -3.08 8.19 10.38
CA GLY A 114 -2.36 8.44 11.63
C GLY A 114 -0.90 8.02 11.61
N VAL A 115 -0.28 7.82 10.45
CA VAL A 115 1.11 7.40 10.30
C VAL A 115 1.80 8.13 9.13
N GLU A 116 2.92 8.78 9.43
CA GLU A 116 3.73 9.52 8.45
C GLU A 116 5.17 8.99 8.44
N ILE A 117 5.75 8.75 7.26
CA ILE A 117 7.20 8.54 7.13
C ILE A 117 7.85 9.91 7.08
N PHE A 118 8.69 10.23 8.08
CA PHE A 118 9.25 11.58 8.23
C PHE A 118 10.79 11.65 8.12
N ALA A 119 11.48 10.51 8.20
CA ALA A 119 12.93 10.47 8.03
C ALA A 119 13.44 9.10 7.56
N ARG A 120 14.68 9.08 7.07
CA ARG A 120 15.47 7.86 6.80
C ARG A 120 16.92 8.03 7.24
N ASP A 121 17.62 6.93 7.49
CA ASP A 121 19.07 6.95 7.75
C ASP A 121 19.87 6.27 6.63
N ILE A 122 21.20 6.42 6.67
CA ILE A 122 22.13 5.86 5.67
C ILE A 122 22.19 4.32 5.67
N SER A 123 21.66 3.67 6.71
CA SER A 123 21.60 2.21 6.79
C SER A 123 20.35 1.63 6.13
N GLY A 124 19.49 2.48 5.55
CA GLY A 124 18.26 2.07 4.89
C GLY A 124 17.07 1.89 5.84
N MET A 125 17.14 2.43 7.06
CA MET A 125 16.02 2.41 8.00
C MET A 125 15.16 3.67 7.85
N TYR A 126 13.87 3.54 8.12
CA TYR A 126 12.89 4.62 8.05
C TYR A 126 12.33 4.95 9.44
N TYR A 127 11.89 6.19 9.60
CA TYR A 127 11.35 6.72 10.83
C TYR A 127 9.93 7.19 10.61
N VAL A 128 9.08 6.74 11.52
CA VAL A 128 7.63 6.78 11.42
C VAL A 128 7.09 7.60 12.57
N PHE A 129 6.25 8.58 12.25
CA PHE A 129 5.51 9.37 13.21
C PHE A 129 4.07 8.88 13.22
N ARG A 130 3.61 8.37 14.35
CA ARG A 130 2.23 7.92 14.55
C ARG A 130 1.48 8.95 15.38
N HIS A 131 0.25 9.25 15.03
CA HIS A 131 -0.63 10.15 15.77
C HIS A 131 -2.07 9.61 15.76
N PRO A 132 -2.92 9.99 16.72
CA PRO A 132 -4.31 9.56 16.73
C PRO A 132 -5.08 10.13 15.54
N THR A 133 -6.06 9.36 15.07
CA THR A 133 -7.04 9.76 14.02
C THR A 133 -8.38 10.19 14.63
N ASP A 134 -8.50 10.07 15.96
CA ASP A 134 -9.68 10.35 16.76
C ASP A 134 -9.32 11.23 17.97
N VAL A 135 -10.34 11.79 18.63
CA VAL A 135 -10.13 12.66 19.79
C VAL A 135 -9.85 11.81 21.03
N ARG A 136 -8.61 11.88 21.53
CA ARG A 136 -8.15 11.20 22.76
C ARG A 136 -8.24 12.08 24.01
N TYR A 137 -9.04 13.14 23.96
CA TYR A 137 -9.18 14.13 25.02
C TYR A 137 -10.27 13.75 26.03
N HIS A 138 -9.91 13.72 27.30
CA HIS A 138 -10.82 13.36 28.38
C HIS A 138 -10.64 14.24 29.62
N ARG A 139 -11.77 14.66 30.19
CA ARG A 139 -11.94 15.20 31.54
C ARG A 139 -13.19 14.62 32.20
N SER A 140 -13.26 14.75 33.52
CA SER A 140 -14.36 14.24 34.34
C SER A 140 -15.68 15.00 34.11
N THR A 141 -15.62 16.27 33.69
CA THR A 141 -16.79 17.11 33.39
C THR A 141 -16.66 17.89 32.08
N ILE A 142 -17.80 18.33 31.52
CA ILE A 142 -17.83 19.15 30.28
C ILE A 142 -17.22 20.54 30.53
N GLU A 143 -17.41 21.08 31.73
CA GLU A 143 -16.85 22.36 32.15
C GLU A 143 -15.32 22.31 32.16
N GLU A 144 -14.73 21.29 32.78
CA GLU A 144 -13.27 21.07 32.76
C GLU A 144 -12.75 20.81 31.34
N MET A 145 -13.53 20.10 30.49
CA MET A 145 -13.18 19.96 29.08
C MET A 145 -13.10 21.31 28.36
N LYS A 146 -13.99 22.25 28.67
CA LYS A 146 -13.97 23.59 28.05
C LYS A 146 -12.81 24.44 28.56
N GLU A 147 -12.54 24.39 29.87
CA GLU A 147 -11.46 25.15 30.50
C GLU A 147 -10.07 24.72 29.99
N ASP A 148 -9.85 23.40 29.87
CA ASP A 148 -8.55 22.86 29.47
C ASP A 148 -8.38 22.71 27.95
N GLN A 149 -9.42 22.97 27.15
CA GLN A 149 -9.41 22.79 25.70
C GLN A 149 -8.23 23.51 25.03
N ALA A 150 -7.91 24.71 25.48
CA ALA A 150 -6.82 25.51 24.92
C ALA A 150 -5.46 24.85 25.14
N LYS A 151 -5.22 24.31 26.34
CA LYS A 151 -3.98 23.62 26.70
C LYS A 151 -3.83 22.30 25.94
N TRP A 152 -4.91 21.51 25.86
CA TRP A 152 -4.93 20.28 25.05
C TRP A 152 -4.60 20.59 23.59
N THR A 153 -5.24 21.61 23.02
CA THR A 153 -5.01 22.04 21.63
C THR A 153 -3.56 22.47 21.42
N GLU A 154 -2.96 23.20 22.37
CA GLU A 154 -1.53 23.58 22.32
C GLU A 154 -0.62 22.35 22.27
N LEU A 155 -0.86 21.34 23.10
CA LEU A 155 -0.06 20.11 23.14
C LEU A 155 -0.18 19.29 21.85
N VAL A 156 -1.38 19.14 21.30
CA VAL A 156 -1.61 18.46 20.01
C VAL A 156 -0.90 19.20 18.87
N GLN A 157 -1.03 20.53 18.81
CA GLN A 157 -0.36 21.34 17.80
C GLN A 157 1.16 21.25 17.91
N TRP A 158 1.70 21.27 19.14
CA TRP A 158 3.13 21.10 19.33
C TRP A 158 3.60 19.73 18.83
N GLY A 159 2.93 18.66 19.28
CA GLY A 159 3.24 17.29 18.94
C GLY A 159 3.24 17.06 17.44
N TYR A 160 2.22 17.54 16.75
CA TYR A 160 2.07 17.36 15.31
C TYR A 160 3.04 18.21 14.49
N LYS A 161 3.19 19.50 14.82
CA LYS A 161 3.86 20.46 13.93
C LYS A 161 5.38 20.48 14.05
N TYR A 162 5.95 20.27 15.24
CA TYR A 162 7.36 20.57 15.48
C TYR A 162 8.22 19.33 15.78
N VAL A 163 7.61 18.27 16.31
CA VAL A 163 8.37 17.14 16.86
C VAL A 163 9.20 16.42 15.79
N ARG A 164 8.68 16.24 14.59
CA ARG A 164 9.40 15.53 13.50
C ARG A 164 10.70 16.23 13.10
N ASP A 165 10.62 17.53 12.85
CA ASP A 165 11.78 18.34 12.43
C ASP A 165 12.82 18.44 13.53
N GLU A 166 12.39 18.69 14.77
CA GLU A 166 13.29 18.71 15.93
C GLU A 166 13.91 17.35 16.20
N PHE A 167 13.18 16.25 15.95
CA PHE A 167 13.73 14.90 16.05
C PHE A 167 14.84 14.67 15.03
N VAL A 168 14.64 15.02 13.75
CA VAL A 168 15.70 14.88 12.73
C VAL A 168 16.92 15.74 13.08
N LYS A 169 16.70 16.99 13.50
CA LYS A 169 17.76 17.93 13.90
C LYS A 169 18.59 17.44 15.08
N ASN A 170 17.97 16.80 16.07
CA ASN A 170 18.63 16.31 17.28
C ASN A 170 19.29 14.94 17.13
N ASN A 171 19.12 14.26 15.99
CA ASN A 171 19.65 12.92 15.73
C ASN A 171 20.48 12.91 14.43
N PRO A 172 21.80 13.20 14.52
CA PRO A 172 22.68 13.23 13.36
C PRO A 172 22.68 11.93 12.56
N GLY A 173 22.59 12.03 11.24
CA GLY A 173 22.51 10.88 10.32
C GLY A 173 21.11 10.58 9.81
N LEU A 174 20.08 11.25 10.35
CA LEU A 174 18.74 11.24 9.77
C LEU A 174 18.61 12.28 8.65
N VAL A 175 17.94 11.91 7.58
CA VAL A 175 17.56 12.78 6.47
C VAL A 175 16.04 12.85 6.42
N SER A 176 15.49 14.06 6.43
CA SER A 176 14.04 14.26 6.33
C SER A 176 13.51 13.75 4.99
N VAL A 177 12.39 13.04 5.05
CA VAL A 177 11.55 12.64 3.93
C VAL A 177 10.10 12.87 4.38
N ALA A 178 9.15 13.13 3.49
CA ALA A 178 7.76 13.28 3.90
C ALA A 178 6.86 12.64 2.86
N PHE A 179 6.21 11.54 3.24
CA PHE A 179 5.14 10.93 2.46
C PHE A 179 4.21 10.11 3.38
N ASN A 180 2.92 10.22 3.11
CA ASN A 180 1.85 9.35 3.58
C ASN A 180 1.09 8.82 2.35
N ASN A 181 0.09 7.96 2.53
CA ASN A 181 -0.76 7.49 1.42
C ASN A 181 -2.07 8.28 1.28
N ASP A 182 -2.25 9.38 2.03
CA ASP A 182 -3.48 10.18 2.07
C ASP A 182 -3.66 11.10 0.85
N GLU A 183 -2.58 11.71 0.34
CA GLU A 183 -2.65 12.70 -0.76
C GLU A 183 -3.09 12.10 -2.11
N VAL A 184 -2.92 10.79 -2.29
CA VAL A 184 -3.35 10.08 -3.51
C VAL A 184 -4.89 9.91 -3.55
N MET A 185 -5.54 9.82 -2.38
CA MET A 185 -6.96 9.50 -2.27
C MET A 185 -7.86 10.75 -2.29
N ASP A 186 -7.40 11.88 -1.76
CA ASP A 186 -8.19 13.12 -1.69
C ASP A 186 -8.19 13.93 -3.01
N SER A 187 -7.12 13.82 -3.81
CA SER A 187 -7.12 14.32 -5.19
C SER A 187 -8.08 13.56 -6.09
N TRP A 188 -8.34 12.28 -5.79
CA TRP A 188 -9.25 11.42 -6.54
C TRP A 188 -10.72 11.73 -6.20
N ARG A 189 -11.04 11.91 -4.91
CA ARG A 189 -12.40 12.27 -4.45
C ARG A 189 -12.89 13.62 -5.00
N ASN A 190 -12.04 14.64 -5.02
CA ASN A 190 -12.42 15.97 -5.54
C ASN A 190 -12.56 16.01 -7.07
N ALA A 191 -11.88 15.14 -7.80
CA ALA A 191 -12.03 15.00 -9.26
C ALA A 191 -13.37 14.34 -9.65
N MET A 192 -13.90 13.44 -8.81
CA MET A 192 -15.13 12.69 -9.09
C MET A 192 -16.43 13.45 -8.75
N ALA A 193 -16.38 14.45 -7.86
CA ALA A 193 -17.56 15.20 -7.43
C ALA A 193 -18.23 16.07 -8.52
N ASN A 194 -17.58 16.30 -9.67
CA ASN A 194 -18.08 17.16 -10.75
C ASN A 194 -18.45 16.41 -12.05
N TYR A 195 -18.38 15.07 -12.08
CA TYR A 195 -18.66 14.32 -13.30
C TYR A 195 -20.15 13.92 -13.40
N LYS A 196 -20.94 14.74 -14.11
CA LYS A 196 -22.33 14.41 -14.47
C LYS A 196 -22.35 13.28 -15.50
N GLY A 197 -22.55 12.05 -15.03
CA GLY A 197 -22.74 10.88 -15.89
C GLY A 197 -22.40 9.52 -15.28
N TYR A 198 -22.20 9.43 -13.96
CA TYR A 198 -21.90 8.18 -13.25
C TYR A 198 -23.19 7.38 -13.00
N THR A 199 -23.31 6.17 -13.57
CA THR A 199 -24.19 5.13 -13.04
C THR A 199 -23.36 4.22 -12.15
N GLU A 200 -23.58 4.39 -10.86
CA GLU A 200 -22.92 3.78 -9.71
C GLU A 200 -23.16 2.26 -9.68
N GLY A 201 -22.08 1.48 -9.45
CA GLY A 201 -22.20 0.09 -9.04
C GLY A 201 -23.01 0.01 -7.74
N SER A 202 -23.84 -1.01 -7.60
CA SER A 202 -24.65 -1.23 -6.41
C SER A 202 -23.75 -1.36 -5.18
N TYR A 203 -23.66 -0.34 -4.31
CA TYR A 203 -23.04 -0.43 -2.98
C TYR A 203 -23.93 -1.24 -2.02
N GLU A 204 -24.36 -2.42 -2.44
CA GLU A 204 -25.18 -3.33 -1.65
C GLU A 204 -24.27 -4.18 -0.74
N ALA A 205 -24.84 -4.62 0.39
CA ALA A 205 -24.15 -5.57 1.25
C ALA A 205 -23.83 -6.83 0.45
N SER A 206 -22.60 -7.34 0.57
CA SER A 206 -22.23 -8.58 -0.13
C SER A 206 -23.12 -9.74 0.31
N PRO A 207 -23.45 -10.68 -0.59
CA PRO A 207 -24.22 -11.86 -0.22
C PRO A 207 -23.60 -12.60 0.96
N ALA A 208 -24.43 -13.14 1.87
CA ALA A 208 -23.95 -13.81 3.08
C ALA A 208 -22.96 -14.95 2.78
N TRP A 209 -23.14 -15.66 1.66
CA TRP A 209 -22.23 -16.73 1.25
C TRP A 209 -20.83 -16.22 0.88
N VAL A 210 -20.72 -15.02 0.28
CA VAL A 210 -19.43 -14.38 -0.01
C VAL A 210 -18.71 -14.03 1.30
N GLN A 211 -19.45 -13.48 2.27
CA GLN A 211 -18.90 -13.12 3.58
C GLN A 211 -18.40 -14.34 4.39
N GLN A 212 -18.96 -15.51 4.09
CA GLN A 212 -18.62 -16.79 4.75
C GLN A 212 -17.47 -17.54 4.07
N LEU A 213 -16.98 -17.06 2.92
CA LEU A 213 -15.83 -17.67 2.27
C LEU A 213 -14.61 -17.66 3.23
N PRO A 214 -13.81 -18.74 3.28
CA PRO A 214 -12.59 -18.77 4.07
C PRO A 214 -11.65 -17.58 3.78
N GLU A 215 -11.60 -17.16 2.51
CA GLU A 215 -10.83 -16.02 2.04
C GLU A 215 -11.33 -14.69 2.61
N ALA A 216 -12.65 -14.53 2.78
CA ALA A 216 -13.28 -13.33 3.32
C ALA A 216 -12.88 -13.03 4.78
N GLN A 217 -12.38 -14.04 5.50
CA GLN A 217 -11.86 -13.86 6.86
C GLN A 217 -10.56 -13.05 6.88
N LYS A 218 -9.76 -13.13 5.82
CA LYS A 218 -8.42 -12.55 5.74
C LYS A 218 -8.32 -11.39 4.75
N ALA A 219 -8.97 -11.52 3.60
CA ALA A 219 -8.90 -10.55 2.51
C ALA A 219 -9.64 -9.25 2.85
N LYS A 220 -9.17 -8.13 2.28
CA LYS A 220 -9.90 -6.85 2.28
C LYS A 220 -10.68 -6.62 1.00
N GLN A 221 -10.30 -7.31 -0.07
CA GLN A 221 -11.00 -7.28 -1.34
C GLN A 221 -11.05 -8.69 -1.93
N LEU A 222 -12.20 -9.08 -2.46
CA LEU A 222 -12.42 -10.34 -3.15
C LEU A 222 -12.83 -10.08 -4.60
N PHE A 223 -12.25 -10.85 -5.51
CA PHE A 223 -12.76 -11.01 -6.86
C PHE A 223 -13.24 -12.46 -7.01
N VAL A 224 -14.55 -12.66 -7.04
CA VAL A 224 -15.16 -13.98 -7.03
C VAL A 224 -15.62 -14.34 -8.43
N VAL A 225 -15.24 -15.53 -8.90
CA VAL A 225 -15.71 -16.14 -10.14
C VAL A 225 -16.47 -17.41 -9.77
N ALA A 226 -17.79 -17.30 -9.73
CA ALA A 226 -18.71 -18.37 -9.39
C ALA A 226 -19.25 -19.03 -10.67
N GLY A 227 -18.73 -20.20 -11.04
CA GLY A 227 -19.23 -20.97 -12.18
C GLY A 227 -20.67 -21.44 -11.97
N ILE A 228 -21.58 -21.08 -12.88
CA ILE A 228 -23.03 -21.40 -12.81
C ILE A 228 -23.49 -22.32 -13.93
N GLY A 229 -22.68 -22.51 -14.97
CA GLY A 229 -22.94 -23.43 -16.07
C GLY A 229 -21.65 -23.95 -16.68
N ASP A 230 -21.76 -24.61 -17.83
CA ASP A 230 -20.61 -25.25 -18.48
C ASP A 230 -19.53 -24.25 -18.90
N THR A 231 -19.93 -23.05 -19.30
CA THR A 231 -19.04 -22.00 -19.84
C THR A 231 -19.31 -20.61 -19.25
N THR A 232 -20.24 -20.52 -18.29
CA THR A 232 -20.70 -19.25 -17.71
C THR A 232 -20.40 -19.18 -16.22
N ALA A 233 -20.07 -17.99 -15.75
CA ALA A 233 -19.83 -17.69 -14.36
C ALA A 233 -20.45 -16.35 -13.99
N TRP A 234 -20.93 -16.21 -12.75
CA TRP A 234 -21.16 -14.91 -12.15
C TRP A 234 -19.85 -14.41 -11.56
N VAL A 235 -19.50 -13.18 -11.94
CA VAL A 235 -18.26 -12.54 -11.53
C VAL A 235 -18.61 -11.33 -10.68
N SER A 236 -18.03 -11.24 -9.50
CA SER A 236 -18.30 -10.15 -8.58
C SER A 236 -17.03 -9.69 -7.88
N MET A 237 -17.04 -8.43 -7.47
CA MET A 237 -15.96 -7.80 -6.75
C MET A 237 -16.53 -7.21 -5.47
N HIS A 238 -15.87 -7.50 -4.35
CA HIS A 238 -16.33 -7.14 -3.02
C HIS A 238 -15.21 -6.47 -2.25
N GLU A 239 -15.57 -5.48 -1.45
CA GLU A 239 -14.65 -4.78 -0.57
C GLU A 239 -15.17 -4.82 0.87
N ARG A 240 -14.26 -5.06 1.80
CA ARG A 240 -14.55 -4.98 3.23
C ARG A 240 -14.23 -3.58 3.70
N ASP A 241 -15.25 -2.87 4.17
CA ASP A 241 -15.06 -1.56 4.77
C ASP A 241 -14.40 -1.65 6.16
N TRP A 242 -14.11 -0.49 6.74
CA TRP A 242 -13.39 -0.37 8.01
C TRP A 242 -14.18 -0.90 9.21
N ASP A 243 -15.52 -0.96 9.12
CA ASP A 243 -16.41 -1.59 10.10
C ASP A 243 -16.43 -3.12 9.97
N GLY A 244 -15.74 -3.66 8.96
CA GLY A 244 -15.72 -5.09 8.64
C GLY A 244 -16.89 -5.54 7.78
N ASN A 245 -17.72 -4.62 7.27
CA ASN A 245 -18.85 -4.96 6.42
C ASN A 245 -18.38 -5.16 4.99
N TRP A 246 -18.75 -6.29 4.41
CA TRP A 246 -18.50 -6.56 3.01
C TRP A 246 -19.55 -5.87 2.13
N LYS A 247 -19.09 -5.12 1.14
CA LYS A 247 -19.90 -4.47 0.11
C LYS A 247 -19.55 -5.06 -1.25
N GLU A 248 -20.57 -5.46 -1.99
CA GLU A 248 -20.39 -5.74 -3.41
C GLU A 248 -20.20 -4.39 -4.09
N ILE A 249 -19.17 -4.26 -4.92
CA ILE A 249 -18.88 -3.01 -5.65
C ILE A 249 -19.04 -3.20 -7.17
N MET A 250 -19.08 -4.45 -7.62
CA MET A 250 -19.34 -4.82 -9.00
C MET A 250 -19.87 -6.25 -9.04
N THR A 251 -20.86 -6.48 -9.91
CA THR A 251 -21.28 -7.82 -10.33
C THR A 251 -21.58 -7.83 -11.82
N THR A 252 -21.31 -8.95 -12.48
CA THR A 252 -21.49 -9.10 -13.91
C THR A 252 -21.53 -10.55 -14.36
N PRO A 253 -22.22 -10.86 -15.47
CA PRO A 253 -21.96 -12.08 -16.23
C PRO A 253 -20.50 -12.18 -16.68
N GLY A 254 -19.93 -13.37 -16.52
CA GLY A 254 -18.63 -13.75 -17.04
C GLY A 254 -18.68 -15.06 -17.83
N ILE A 255 -17.65 -15.28 -18.62
CA ILE A 255 -17.44 -16.47 -19.43
C ILE A 255 -16.12 -17.14 -19.01
N ILE A 256 -16.13 -18.46 -18.92
CA ILE A 256 -14.99 -19.29 -18.51
C ILE A 256 -14.56 -20.26 -19.63
N GLY A 257 -13.60 -21.13 -19.34
CA GLY A 257 -13.06 -22.09 -20.29
C GLY A 257 -14.12 -22.96 -20.95
N LYS A 258 -13.91 -23.30 -22.24
CA LYS A 258 -14.82 -24.12 -23.06
C LYS A 258 -15.19 -25.49 -22.47
N ASN A 259 -14.37 -26.00 -21.56
CA ASN A 259 -14.58 -27.28 -20.87
C ASN A 259 -14.90 -27.10 -19.37
N GLY A 260 -15.30 -25.89 -18.98
CA GLY A 260 -15.69 -25.51 -17.62
C GLY A 260 -14.53 -25.30 -16.66
N LEU A 261 -14.80 -25.56 -15.38
CA LEU A 261 -13.86 -25.40 -14.27
C LEU A 261 -13.02 -26.67 -14.03
N GLY A 262 -11.93 -26.51 -13.27
CA GLY A 262 -11.12 -27.61 -12.78
C GLY A 262 -9.98 -27.97 -13.73
N LYS A 263 -9.18 -26.95 -14.09
CA LYS A 263 -7.94 -27.10 -14.84
C LYS A 263 -6.97 -28.06 -14.16
N ASN A 264 -6.42 -28.99 -14.93
CA ASN A 264 -5.41 -29.94 -14.43
C ASN A 264 -4.22 -30.15 -15.38
N LYS A 265 -4.29 -29.65 -16.62
CA LYS A 265 -3.18 -29.70 -17.58
C LYS A 265 -3.26 -28.57 -18.61
N GLU A 266 -2.16 -28.35 -19.30
CA GLU A 266 -2.09 -27.46 -20.45
C GLU A 266 -3.02 -27.90 -21.58
N GLY A 267 -3.65 -26.93 -22.24
CA GLY A 267 -4.55 -27.18 -23.38
C GLY A 267 -5.89 -27.85 -23.06
N ASP A 268 -6.21 -28.15 -21.80
CA ASP A 268 -7.48 -28.78 -21.40
C ASP A 268 -8.72 -27.88 -21.56
N GLY A 269 -8.55 -26.59 -21.86
CA GLY A 269 -9.65 -25.67 -22.08
C GLY A 269 -10.46 -25.35 -20.83
N ARG A 270 -9.90 -25.59 -19.63
CA ARG A 270 -10.58 -25.38 -18.35
C ARG A 270 -10.02 -24.17 -17.59
N THR A 271 -10.89 -23.49 -16.86
CA THR A 271 -10.49 -22.44 -15.90
C THR A 271 -10.10 -23.09 -14.57
N PRO A 272 -9.01 -22.68 -13.92
CA PRO A 272 -8.57 -23.31 -12.67
C PRO A 272 -9.54 -23.03 -11.52
N VAL A 273 -9.62 -23.98 -10.58
CA VAL A 273 -10.35 -23.81 -9.32
C VAL A 273 -9.35 -23.58 -8.21
N GLY A 274 -9.63 -22.61 -7.34
CA GLY A 274 -8.80 -22.29 -6.20
C GLY A 274 -8.77 -20.81 -5.87
N THR A 275 -7.75 -20.44 -5.11
CA THR A 275 -7.50 -19.10 -4.60
C THR A 275 -6.23 -18.55 -5.24
N PHE A 276 -6.31 -17.39 -5.86
CA PHE A 276 -5.24 -16.75 -6.64
C PHE A 276 -5.15 -15.27 -6.28
N CYS A 277 -4.21 -14.56 -6.92
CA CYS A 277 -4.15 -13.10 -6.91
C CYS A 277 -4.01 -12.58 -8.34
N PHE A 278 -4.22 -11.27 -8.49
CA PHE A 278 -3.79 -10.58 -9.69
C PHE A 278 -2.37 -10.04 -9.49
N ASN A 279 -1.40 -10.52 -10.26
CA ASN A 279 0.02 -10.15 -10.09
C ASN A 279 0.62 -9.37 -11.28
N ALA A 280 -0.17 -9.10 -12.33
CA ALA A 280 0.20 -8.22 -13.42
C ALA A 280 -1.05 -7.62 -14.06
N ALA A 281 -1.06 -6.30 -14.31
CA ALA A 281 -2.03 -5.63 -15.17
C ALA A 281 -1.35 -5.20 -16.47
N PHE A 282 -1.97 -5.49 -17.60
CA PHE A 282 -1.41 -5.18 -18.92
C PHE A 282 -2.49 -5.11 -19.99
N GLY A 283 -2.15 -4.62 -21.18
CA GLY A 283 -3.13 -4.59 -22.27
C GLY A 283 -2.67 -3.79 -23.47
N ILE A 284 -3.44 -3.90 -24.55
CA ILE A 284 -3.18 -3.22 -25.83
C ILE A 284 -3.48 -1.72 -25.69
N ALA A 285 -4.52 -1.37 -24.94
CA ALA A 285 -4.95 0.01 -24.75
C ALA A 285 -4.04 0.75 -23.75
N PRO A 286 -4.02 2.10 -23.78
CA PRO A 286 -3.38 2.89 -22.72
C PRO A 286 -3.98 2.60 -21.34
N ASP A 287 -3.24 2.89 -20.28
CA ASP A 287 -3.67 2.72 -18.90
C ASP A 287 -5.03 3.41 -18.64
N PRO A 288 -6.09 2.68 -18.24
CA PRO A 288 -7.40 3.26 -17.95
C PRO A 288 -7.47 3.97 -16.58
N GLY A 289 -6.36 4.03 -15.84
CA GLY A 289 -6.29 4.47 -14.44
C GLY A 289 -6.17 3.30 -13.48
N CYS A 290 -5.31 2.33 -13.80
CA CYS A 290 -5.11 1.11 -13.05
C CYS A 290 -4.64 1.38 -11.62
N ALA A 291 -5.23 0.66 -10.67
CA ALA A 291 -4.85 0.74 -9.26
C ALA A 291 -3.55 -0.03 -8.93
N ILE A 292 -3.12 -0.94 -9.81
CA ILE A 292 -1.81 -1.61 -9.76
C ILE A 292 -0.96 -1.25 -10.99
N PRO A 293 0.38 -1.44 -10.96
CA PRO A 293 1.23 -1.11 -12.09
C PRO A 293 0.76 -1.75 -13.41
N TYR A 294 0.51 -0.90 -14.41
CA TYR A 294 0.02 -1.31 -15.72
C TYR A 294 1.15 -1.31 -16.75
N ARG A 295 1.20 -2.37 -17.56
CA ARG A 295 2.08 -2.44 -18.73
C ARG A 295 1.27 -2.40 -20.02
N GLN A 296 1.34 -1.26 -20.72
CA GLN A 296 0.88 -1.22 -22.11
C GLN A 296 1.80 -2.09 -22.96
N VAL A 297 1.22 -3.00 -23.74
CA VAL A 297 1.97 -3.93 -24.59
C VAL A 297 2.17 -3.38 -25.99
N ASP A 298 3.30 -3.74 -26.60
CA ASP A 298 3.60 -3.54 -28.03
C ASP A 298 3.71 -4.90 -28.74
N GLU A 299 4.00 -4.88 -30.05
CA GLU A 299 4.10 -6.09 -30.89
C GLU A 299 5.23 -7.07 -30.50
N ASN A 300 6.10 -6.68 -29.57
CA ASN A 300 7.21 -7.48 -29.08
C ASN A 300 6.91 -8.17 -27.74
N ILE A 301 5.73 -7.94 -27.15
CA ILE A 301 5.36 -8.51 -25.86
C ILE A 301 4.58 -9.81 -26.04
N TYR A 302 5.06 -10.85 -25.38
CA TYR A 302 4.51 -12.19 -25.42
C TYR A 302 4.28 -12.71 -24.01
N TRP A 303 3.30 -13.60 -23.85
CA TRP A 303 3.26 -14.54 -22.73
C TRP A 303 3.94 -15.82 -23.17
N SER A 304 5.05 -16.18 -22.53
CA SER A 304 5.84 -17.34 -22.95
C SER A 304 5.12 -18.64 -22.64
N GLY A 305 4.92 -19.47 -23.67
CA GLY A 305 4.58 -20.90 -23.51
C GLY A 305 5.76 -21.81 -23.82
N ASP A 306 6.96 -21.26 -23.93
CA ASP A 306 8.16 -21.99 -24.26
C ASP A 306 8.74 -22.68 -23.01
N VAL A 307 8.56 -23.99 -22.93
CA VAL A 307 8.98 -24.82 -21.79
C VAL A 307 10.49 -25.05 -21.70
N ARG A 308 11.27 -24.58 -22.68
CA ARG A 308 12.73 -24.77 -22.67
C ARG A 308 13.37 -23.97 -21.52
N PRO A 309 14.42 -24.51 -20.87
CA PRO A 309 15.11 -23.81 -19.80
C PRO A 309 15.58 -22.40 -20.24
N GLY A 310 15.30 -21.40 -19.40
CA GLY A 310 15.68 -20.00 -19.65
C GLY A 310 14.71 -19.23 -20.56
N MET A 311 13.65 -19.86 -21.07
CA MET A 311 12.64 -19.19 -21.93
C MET A 311 11.44 -18.64 -21.15
N LYS A 312 11.51 -18.66 -19.81
CA LYS A 312 10.55 -18.00 -18.89
C LYS A 312 9.11 -18.44 -19.10
N TYR A 313 8.87 -19.75 -19.16
CA TYR A 313 7.53 -20.32 -19.31
C TYR A 313 6.54 -19.75 -18.29
N ASN A 314 5.34 -19.39 -18.78
CA ASN A 314 4.27 -18.73 -18.03
C ASN A 314 4.62 -17.36 -17.44
N GLU A 315 5.55 -16.63 -18.07
CA GLU A 315 5.86 -15.24 -17.75
C GLU A 315 5.65 -14.33 -18.95
N MET A 316 5.41 -13.04 -18.69
CA MET A 316 5.44 -12.01 -19.72
C MET A 316 6.87 -11.67 -20.11
N VAL A 317 7.17 -11.78 -21.40
CA VAL A 317 8.50 -11.55 -21.97
C VAL A 317 8.47 -10.53 -23.09
N ASP A 318 9.61 -9.89 -23.28
CA ASP A 318 9.87 -9.01 -24.41
C ASP A 318 10.86 -9.69 -25.35
N ILE A 319 10.45 -10.01 -26.58
CA ILE A 319 11.28 -10.75 -27.53
C ILE A 319 12.55 -9.99 -27.93
N ARG A 320 12.62 -8.67 -27.72
CA ARG A 320 13.85 -7.89 -27.94
C ARG A 320 14.95 -8.32 -26.97
N SER A 321 14.56 -8.72 -25.75
CA SER A 321 15.46 -9.25 -24.72
C SER A 321 15.62 -10.77 -24.77
N LEU A 322 14.72 -11.47 -25.47
CA LEU A 322 14.68 -12.93 -25.57
C LEU A 322 14.41 -13.38 -27.02
N PRO A 323 15.32 -13.11 -27.98
CA PRO A 323 15.08 -13.33 -29.40
C PRO A 323 14.96 -14.81 -29.80
N ALA A 324 15.42 -15.73 -28.94
CA ALA A 324 15.37 -17.17 -29.15
C ALA A 324 14.04 -17.83 -28.70
N LEU A 325 13.10 -17.04 -28.14
CA LEU A 325 11.80 -17.51 -27.70
C LEU A 325 11.07 -18.23 -28.85
N ASP A 326 10.49 -19.39 -28.55
CA ASP A 326 9.57 -20.04 -29.46
C ASP A 326 8.24 -19.28 -29.50
N LYS A 327 7.99 -18.60 -30.63
CA LYS A 327 6.81 -17.77 -30.83
C LYS A 327 5.56 -18.60 -31.11
N ASP A 328 5.70 -19.83 -31.61
CA ASP A 328 4.54 -20.66 -31.97
C ASP A 328 3.88 -21.27 -30.72
N SER A 329 4.65 -21.49 -29.66
CA SER A 329 4.15 -21.89 -28.35
C SER A 329 3.78 -20.72 -27.43
N SER A 330 4.10 -19.47 -27.80
CA SER A 330 3.90 -18.30 -26.96
C SER A 330 2.77 -17.41 -27.47
N GLU A 331 2.00 -16.82 -26.56
CA GLU A 331 0.90 -15.93 -26.94
C GLU A 331 1.42 -14.51 -27.19
N ARG A 332 1.32 -14.02 -28.43
CA ARG A 332 1.59 -12.61 -28.74
C ARG A 332 0.40 -11.76 -28.31
N ILE A 333 0.55 -10.97 -27.25
CA ILE A 333 -0.58 -10.31 -26.57
C ILE A 333 -1.40 -9.42 -27.52
N VAL A 334 -0.75 -8.69 -28.43
CA VAL A 334 -1.41 -7.76 -29.35
C VAL A 334 -2.32 -8.44 -30.40
N ASP A 335 -2.20 -9.75 -30.60
CA ASP A 335 -3.02 -10.48 -31.59
C ASP A 335 -4.46 -10.74 -31.11
N TYR A 336 -4.72 -10.53 -29.82
CA TYR A 336 -5.99 -10.81 -29.17
C TYR A 336 -6.82 -9.52 -28.98
N ASN A 337 -6.92 -8.70 -30.02
CA ASN A 337 -7.78 -7.51 -30.02
C ASN A 337 -9.21 -7.89 -30.47
N PRO A 338 -10.27 -7.59 -29.69
CA PRO A 338 -10.34 -6.72 -28.51
C PRO A 338 -10.27 -7.41 -27.14
N GLN A 339 -10.11 -8.72 -27.08
CA GLN A 339 -10.12 -9.48 -25.83
C GLN A 339 -9.12 -8.91 -24.81
N TYR A 340 -7.91 -8.59 -25.25
CA TYR A 340 -6.78 -8.15 -24.45
C TYR A 340 -6.55 -6.63 -24.52
N LEU A 341 -7.62 -5.85 -24.79
CA LEU A 341 -7.56 -4.41 -24.56
C LEU A 341 -7.07 -4.11 -23.14
N TYR A 342 -7.58 -4.86 -22.16
CA TYR A 342 -7.16 -4.89 -20.77
C TYR A 342 -7.15 -6.33 -20.27
N CYS A 343 -6.08 -6.70 -19.57
CA CYS A 343 -5.87 -7.99 -18.95
C CYS A 343 -5.33 -7.85 -17.54
N MET A 344 -5.74 -8.78 -16.68
CA MET A 344 -5.05 -9.06 -15.43
C MET A 344 -4.61 -10.52 -15.40
N ASN A 345 -3.35 -10.77 -15.02
CA ASN A 345 -2.88 -12.13 -14.85
C ASN A 345 -3.42 -12.73 -13.56
N ILE A 346 -4.12 -13.86 -13.66
CA ILE A 346 -4.50 -14.68 -12.52
C ILE A 346 -3.29 -15.57 -12.21
N SER A 347 -2.81 -15.56 -10.97
CA SER A 347 -1.56 -16.20 -10.54
C SER A 347 -1.53 -17.74 -10.59
N TYR A 348 -2.34 -18.37 -11.44
CA TYR A 348 -2.31 -19.80 -11.71
C TYR A 348 -0.96 -20.21 -12.29
N ASN A 349 -0.38 -21.27 -11.74
CA ASN A 349 0.91 -21.81 -12.15
C ASN A 349 2.05 -20.77 -12.13
N ALA A 350 2.10 -19.92 -11.10
CA ALA A 350 3.11 -18.86 -10.96
C ALA A 350 4.56 -19.39 -10.90
N GLU A 351 4.76 -20.63 -10.45
CA GLU A 351 6.07 -21.31 -10.46
C GLU A 351 6.51 -21.75 -11.86
N GLY A 352 5.65 -21.60 -12.87
CA GLY A 352 5.97 -21.96 -14.26
C GLY A 352 6.22 -23.46 -14.44
N LEU A 353 5.44 -24.33 -13.78
CA LEU A 353 5.56 -25.78 -13.98
C LEU A 353 5.11 -26.16 -15.40
N PRO A 354 6.01 -26.71 -16.25
CA PRO A 354 5.66 -27.06 -17.63
C PRO A 354 4.50 -28.06 -17.70
N GLY A 355 3.57 -27.86 -18.64
CA GLY A 355 2.44 -28.77 -18.85
C GLY A 355 1.28 -28.60 -17.86
N ALA A 356 1.41 -27.79 -16.82
CA ALA A 356 0.27 -27.41 -15.96
C ALA A 356 -0.65 -26.38 -16.64
N GLY A 357 -0.16 -25.69 -17.67
CA GLY A 357 -0.85 -24.62 -18.41
C GLY A 357 -0.35 -23.23 -18.02
N SER A 358 -0.68 -22.25 -18.87
CA SER A 358 -0.17 -20.88 -18.80
C SER A 358 -1.27 -19.89 -19.22
N ALA A 359 -0.96 -18.59 -19.18
CA ALA A 359 -1.77 -17.52 -19.75
C ALA A 359 -3.24 -17.50 -19.28
N ILE A 360 -3.46 -17.68 -17.97
CA ILE A 360 -4.80 -17.59 -17.39
C ILE A 360 -5.05 -16.14 -16.96
N PHE A 361 -5.82 -15.42 -17.76
CA PHE A 361 -6.10 -14.00 -17.52
C PHE A 361 -7.57 -13.76 -17.15
N LEU A 362 -7.82 -12.65 -16.47
CA LEU A 362 -9.08 -11.93 -16.57
C LEU A 362 -8.97 -10.94 -17.74
N HIS A 363 -9.92 -10.96 -18.68
CA HIS A 363 -9.89 -10.06 -19.84
C HIS A 363 -11.29 -9.68 -20.32
N SER A 364 -11.37 -8.86 -21.38
CA SER A 364 -12.65 -8.41 -21.94
C SER A 364 -13.27 -9.45 -22.88
N PHE A 365 -14.60 -9.41 -23.04
CA PHE A 365 -15.26 -10.21 -24.07
C PHE A 365 -14.68 -9.96 -25.47
N GLY A 366 -14.62 -11.04 -26.25
CA GLY A 366 -14.32 -10.99 -27.67
C GLY A 366 -15.59 -11.08 -28.51
N PRO A 367 -15.53 -10.71 -29.81
CA PRO A 367 -16.67 -10.80 -30.72
C PRO A 367 -17.08 -12.25 -31.05
N GLN A 368 -16.30 -13.25 -30.61
CA GLN A 368 -16.44 -14.64 -31.04
C GLN A 368 -16.37 -15.59 -29.84
N LYS A 369 -17.37 -16.48 -29.78
CA LYS A 369 -17.53 -17.66 -28.91
C LYS A 369 -17.97 -17.38 -27.46
N PRO A 370 -18.94 -18.15 -26.92
CA PRO A 370 -19.39 -18.02 -25.54
C PRO A 370 -18.44 -18.74 -24.55
N TYR A 371 -17.14 -18.79 -24.83
CA TYR A 371 -16.15 -19.49 -24.00
C TYR A 371 -14.71 -18.99 -24.25
N THR A 372 -13.81 -19.25 -23.29
CA THR A 372 -12.37 -18.98 -23.39
C THR A 372 -11.54 -20.27 -23.55
N GLY A 373 -10.22 -20.13 -23.66
CA GLY A 373 -9.26 -21.26 -23.55
C GLY A 373 -8.93 -21.69 -22.12
N GLY A 374 -9.45 -20.98 -21.11
CA GLY A 374 -9.13 -21.16 -19.69
C GLY A 374 -9.18 -19.86 -18.89
N CYS A 375 -9.09 -18.71 -19.56
CA CYS A 375 -9.29 -17.37 -18.97
C CYS A 375 -10.70 -17.15 -18.43
N VAL A 376 -10.87 -16.04 -17.72
CA VAL A 376 -12.17 -15.47 -17.37
C VAL A 376 -12.38 -14.23 -18.23
N ALA A 377 -13.52 -14.12 -18.89
CA ALA A 377 -13.87 -12.95 -19.69
C ALA A 377 -15.10 -12.23 -19.09
N ILE A 378 -15.08 -10.89 -19.09
CA ILE A 378 -16.17 -10.02 -18.60
C ILE A 378 -16.44 -8.87 -19.59
N PRO A 379 -17.55 -8.10 -19.47
CA PRO A 379 -17.77 -6.90 -20.29
C PRO A 379 -16.63 -5.89 -20.16
N LEU A 380 -16.34 -5.14 -21.22
CA LEU A 380 -15.24 -4.17 -21.26
C LEU A 380 -15.38 -3.08 -20.19
N ASP A 381 -16.58 -2.55 -19.98
CA ASP A 381 -16.87 -1.55 -18.94
C ASP A 381 -16.57 -2.08 -17.54
N LYS A 382 -16.83 -3.38 -17.32
CA LYS A 382 -16.52 -4.07 -16.06
C LYS A 382 -15.03 -4.37 -15.95
N MET A 383 -14.36 -4.70 -17.05
CA MET A 383 -12.90 -4.84 -17.06
C MET A 383 -12.20 -3.52 -16.71
N GLU A 384 -12.64 -2.41 -17.29
CA GLU A 384 -12.14 -1.08 -16.93
C GLU A 384 -12.43 -0.73 -15.46
N PHE A 385 -13.60 -1.12 -14.96
CA PHE A 385 -13.91 -0.97 -13.54
C PHE A 385 -12.93 -1.78 -12.68
N VAL A 386 -12.71 -3.06 -12.98
CA VAL A 386 -11.77 -3.91 -12.24
C VAL A 386 -10.36 -3.31 -12.28
N MET A 387 -9.89 -2.90 -13.45
CA MET A 387 -8.58 -2.26 -13.61
C MET A 387 -8.40 -1.07 -12.66
N LYS A 388 -9.43 -0.23 -12.52
CA LYS A 388 -9.42 0.98 -11.67
C LYS A 388 -9.58 0.72 -10.17
N HIS A 389 -10.15 -0.42 -9.77
CA HIS A 389 -10.54 -0.67 -8.38
C HIS A 389 -9.78 -1.83 -7.73
N VAL A 390 -9.06 -2.64 -8.50
CA VAL A 390 -8.34 -3.81 -7.97
C VAL A 390 -7.19 -3.37 -7.05
N GLN A 391 -7.21 -3.84 -5.82
CA GLN A 391 -6.16 -3.59 -4.86
C GLN A 391 -5.03 -4.63 -5.03
N PRO A 392 -3.76 -4.29 -4.75
CA PRO A 392 -2.64 -5.24 -4.85
C PRO A 392 -2.83 -6.54 -4.04
N ASP A 393 -3.62 -6.50 -2.97
CA ASP A 393 -3.94 -7.62 -2.09
C ASP A 393 -5.30 -8.29 -2.40
N CYS A 394 -5.91 -7.95 -3.55
CA CYS A 394 -7.15 -8.58 -4.01
C CYS A 394 -6.99 -10.09 -4.13
N VAL A 395 -7.86 -10.83 -3.43
CA VAL A 395 -7.90 -12.30 -3.50
C VAL A 395 -8.91 -12.72 -4.55
N VAL A 396 -8.44 -13.49 -5.52
CA VAL A 396 -9.26 -14.07 -6.59
C VAL A 396 -9.73 -15.45 -6.16
N VAL A 397 -11.03 -15.68 -6.08
CA VAL A 397 -11.62 -16.98 -5.71
C VAL A 397 -12.39 -17.53 -6.90
N ILE A 398 -12.00 -18.70 -7.38
CA ILE A 398 -12.63 -19.34 -8.54
C ILE A 398 -13.13 -20.72 -8.16
N ASN A 399 -14.45 -20.94 -8.24
CA ASN A 399 -15.05 -22.26 -8.03
C ASN A 399 -16.47 -22.31 -8.62
N THR A 400 -17.14 -23.46 -8.56
CA THR A 400 -18.58 -23.52 -8.87
C THR A 400 -19.37 -22.78 -7.79
N LEU A 401 -20.49 -22.15 -8.15
CA LEU A 401 -21.38 -21.47 -7.21
C LEU A 401 -21.76 -22.38 -6.03
N GLU A 402 -22.10 -23.64 -6.32
CA GLU A 402 -22.41 -24.66 -5.30
C GLU A 402 -21.27 -24.84 -4.29
N LYS A 403 -20.02 -24.95 -4.76
CA LYS A 403 -18.86 -25.15 -3.89
C LYS A 403 -18.47 -23.90 -3.11
N LEU A 404 -18.88 -22.71 -3.57
CA LEU A 404 -18.77 -21.45 -2.82
C LEU A 404 -19.89 -21.29 -1.78
N GLY A 405 -20.84 -22.24 -1.71
CA GLY A 405 -22.03 -22.11 -0.86
C GLY A 405 -23.01 -21.04 -1.35
N GLY A 406 -22.91 -20.66 -2.62
CA GLY A 406 -23.66 -19.55 -3.20
C GLY A 406 -25.07 -19.91 -3.64
N SER A 407 -25.92 -18.88 -3.64
CA SER A 407 -27.24 -18.86 -4.26
C SER A 407 -27.37 -17.57 -5.09
N LEU A 408 -27.99 -17.66 -6.26
CA LEU A 408 -28.27 -16.51 -7.13
C LEU A 408 -29.50 -15.72 -6.68
#